data_AF-A0A6M7ULF2-F1
#
_entry.id   AF-A0A6M7ULF2-F1
#
_cell.length_a   1.000
_cell.length_b   1.000
_cell.length_c   1.000
_cell.angle_alpha   90.00
_cell.angle_beta   90.00
_cell.angle_gamma   90.00
#
_symmetry.space_group_name_H-M   'P 1'
#
loop_
_entity.id
_entity.type
_entity.pdbx_description
1 polymer ?
#
loop_
_entity_poly.entity_id
_entity_poly.type
_entity_poly.pdbx_seq_one_letter_code
_entity_poly.pdbx_strand_id
1 'polypeptide(L)'
;MNQNGSITLFHYWNRLRDGRPAPKRSEVEPADIKSLLADTFILEKDTRGQPVFRLAGTRLCACYGRELKGFSFPSLWREKDQRLMSRLIHGVFDQKSVVLIIFEGFSRNGRSNKFELLALPLDGGVENPRCLGVISAVEKPFWLGADPITDAMIDSIRVIDPEKELLNDRPAIDVPSLVPAELEAPDTISALGRSRRIRHLVVFDGGREE
;
A
#
# COMPACT_ATOMS: atom_id res chain seq x y z
N MET A 1 -7.66 5.36 -10.59
CA MET A 1 -8.89 5.08 -9.85
C MET A 1 -10.01 5.54 -10.74
N ASN A 2 -10.95 4.66 -11.05
CA ASN A 2 -11.93 4.92 -12.10
C ASN A 2 -13.37 4.85 -11.58
N GLN A 3 -13.61 4.33 -10.38
CA GLN A 3 -14.94 4.27 -9.77
C GLN A 3 -15.20 5.43 -8.82
N ASN A 4 -16.40 6.01 -8.89
CA ASN A 4 -16.80 7.10 -8.01
C ASN A 4 -16.69 6.73 -6.52
N GLY A 5 -16.99 5.46 -6.16
CA GLY A 5 -16.91 4.97 -4.79
C GLY A 5 -15.49 4.97 -4.23
N SER A 6 -14.50 4.52 -5.01
CA SER A 6 -13.11 4.52 -4.59
C SER A 6 -12.56 5.95 -4.50
N ILE A 7 -12.86 6.80 -5.50
CA ILE A 7 -12.44 8.21 -5.53
C ILE A 7 -12.98 8.96 -4.31
N THR A 8 -14.27 8.82 -4.03
CA THR A 8 -14.92 9.46 -2.88
C THR A 8 -14.31 9.00 -1.56
N LEU A 9 -14.09 7.69 -1.38
CA LEU A 9 -13.49 7.16 -0.16
C LEU A 9 -12.04 7.64 0.02
N PHE A 10 -11.26 7.68 -1.06
CA PHE A 10 -9.88 8.16 -1.02
C PHE A 10 -9.81 9.64 -0.63
N HIS A 11 -10.63 10.50 -1.24
CA HIS A 11 -10.64 11.92 -0.86
C HIS A 11 -11.06 12.14 0.58
N TYR A 12 -12.06 11.39 1.06
CA TYR A 12 -12.47 11.41 2.45
C TYR A 12 -11.32 11.01 3.38
N TRP A 13 -10.69 9.87 3.13
CA TRP A 13 -9.55 9.38 3.90
C TRP A 13 -8.36 10.35 3.86
N ASN A 14 -8.07 10.93 2.69
CA ASN A 14 -6.98 11.88 2.49
C ASN A 14 -7.22 13.20 3.24
N ARG A 15 -8.48 13.63 3.35
CA ARG A 15 -8.87 14.77 4.18
C ARG A 15 -8.65 14.48 5.67
N LEU A 16 -9.04 13.29 6.13
CA LEU A 16 -8.85 12.91 7.54
C LEU A 16 -7.38 12.79 7.93
N ARG A 17 -6.55 12.19 7.07
CA ARG A 17 -5.14 11.95 7.41
C ARG A 17 -4.34 13.25 7.56
N ASP A 18 -4.75 14.31 6.85
CA ASP A 18 -4.17 15.65 6.97
C ASP A 18 -2.62 15.62 6.97
N GLY A 19 -2.05 15.05 5.92
CA GLY A 19 -0.59 14.90 5.75
C GLY A 19 0.04 13.73 6.52
N ARG A 20 -0.62 13.10 7.48
CA ARG A 20 -0.13 11.89 8.18
C ARG A 20 -0.16 10.65 7.25
N PRO A 21 0.59 9.58 7.58
CA PRO A 21 0.54 8.32 6.83
C PRO A 21 -0.85 7.68 6.82
N ALA A 22 -1.61 7.80 7.91
CA ALA A 22 -2.98 7.30 8.03
C ALA A 22 -3.77 8.12 9.07
N PRO A 23 -5.09 8.29 8.91
CA PRO A 23 -5.95 8.84 9.95
C PRO A 23 -6.20 7.78 11.03
N LYS A 24 -6.53 8.21 12.25
CA LYS A 24 -6.97 7.31 13.30
C LYS A 24 -8.32 6.73 12.94
N ARG A 25 -8.55 5.47 13.34
CA ARG A 25 -9.88 4.86 13.17
C ARG A 25 -11.00 5.68 13.84
N SER A 26 -10.73 6.34 14.97
CA SER A 26 -11.70 7.15 15.69
C SER A 26 -12.13 8.42 14.94
N GLU A 27 -11.35 8.85 13.95
CA GLU A 27 -11.66 10.02 13.10
C GLU A 27 -12.61 9.65 11.95
N VAL A 28 -12.82 8.35 11.70
CA VAL A 28 -13.74 7.88 10.65
C VAL A 28 -15.18 7.95 11.16
N GLU A 29 -15.92 8.94 10.67
CA GLU A 29 -17.35 9.09 10.87
C GLU A 29 -18.15 8.38 9.74
N PRO A 30 -18.91 7.31 10.02
CA PRO A 30 -19.69 6.62 9.00
C PRO A 30 -20.70 7.51 8.25
N ALA A 31 -21.26 8.53 8.92
CA ALA A 31 -22.25 9.42 8.31
C ALA A 31 -21.67 10.20 7.12
N ASP A 32 -20.39 10.55 7.15
CA ASP A 32 -19.69 11.28 6.07
C ASP A 32 -19.57 10.45 4.78
N ILE A 33 -19.60 9.12 4.89
CA ILE A 33 -19.50 8.17 3.76
C ILE A 33 -20.76 7.31 3.61
N LYS A 34 -21.92 7.80 4.06
CA LYS A 34 -23.19 7.05 4.10
C LYS A 34 -23.55 6.34 2.79
N SER A 35 -23.26 6.96 1.64
CA SER A 35 -23.56 6.41 0.30
C SER A 35 -22.67 5.23 -0.08
N LEU A 36 -21.50 5.09 0.56
CA LEU A 36 -20.51 4.05 0.30
C LEU A 36 -20.63 2.85 1.25
N LEU A 37 -21.29 3.02 2.41
CA LEU A 37 -21.32 2.03 3.50
C LEU A 37 -21.72 0.61 3.06
N ALA A 38 -22.57 0.48 2.05
CA ALA A 38 -23.00 -0.82 1.54
C ALA A 38 -21.88 -1.59 0.79
N ASP A 39 -20.85 -0.90 0.29
CA ASP A 39 -19.69 -1.45 -0.43
C ASP A 39 -18.39 -1.40 0.39
N THR A 40 -18.40 -0.64 1.49
CA THR A 40 -17.25 -0.44 2.37
C THR A 40 -17.02 -1.67 3.25
N PHE A 41 -15.76 -1.93 3.57
CA PHE A 41 -15.36 -2.95 4.53
C PHE A 41 -14.27 -2.39 5.47
N ILE A 42 -14.13 -3.04 6.63
CA ILE A 42 -12.98 -2.85 7.51
C ILE A 42 -12.32 -4.20 7.70
N LEU A 43 -11.01 -4.24 7.46
CA LEU A 43 -10.18 -5.39 7.82
C LEU A 43 -9.41 -5.13 9.10
N GLU A 44 -9.13 -6.20 9.82
CA GLU A 44 -8.21 -6.26 10.94
C GLU A 44 -7.31 -7.49 10.83
N LYS A 45 -6.28 -7.56 11.66
CA LYS A 45 -5.49 -8.78 11.84
C LYS A 45 -6.17 -9.68 12.87
N ASP A 46 -6.36 -10.95 12.54
CA ASP A 46 -6.74 -11.95 13.53
C ASP A 46 -5.56 -12.30 14.46
N THR A 47 -5.75 -13.24 15.38
CA THR A 47 -4.71 -13.68 16.33
C THR A 47 -3.49 -14.32 15.65
N ARG A 48 -3.61 -14.71 14.37
CA ARG A 48 -2.55 -15.28 13.52
C ARG A 48 -1.98 -14.24 12.55
N GLY A 49 -2.35 -12.97 12.71
CA GLY A 49 -1.94 -11.87 11.84
C GLY A 49 -2.64 -11.86 10.48
N GLN A 50 -3.62 -12.74 10.22
CA GLN A 50 -4.27 -12.81 8.91
C GLN A 50 -5.29 -11.69 8.74
N PRO A 51 -5.40 -11.12 7.53
CA PRO A 51 -6.41 -10.12 7.22
C PRO A 51 -7.80 -10.77 7.19
N VAL A 52 -8.64 -10.37 8.14
CA VAL A 52 -10.04 -10.79 8.26
C VAL A 52 -10.98 -9.59 8.24
N PHE A 53 -12.19 -9.81 7.75
CA PHE A 53 -13.23 -8.79 7.77
C PHE A 53 -13.74 -8.56 9.19
N ARG A 54 -13.52 -7.35 9.72
CA ARG A 54 -14.18 -6.88 10.94
C ARG A 54 -15.61 -6.41 10.65
N LEU A 55 -15.79 -5.71 9.53
CA LEU A 55 -17.06 -5.22 9.03
C LEU A 55 -17.08 -5.35 7.50
N ALA A 56 -18.27 -5.58 6.95
CA ALA A 56 -18.52 -5.58 5.53
C ALA A 56 -19.92 -5.01 5.25
N GLY A 57 -20.02 -4.14 4.25
CA GLY A 57 -21.27 -3.56 3.82
C GLY A 57 -22.25 -4.59 3.28
N THR A 58 -23.54 -4.29 3.37
CA THR A 58 -24.62 -5.23 3.03
C THR A 58 -24.60 -5.68 1.57
N ARG A 59 -24.26 -4.77 0.64
CA ARG A 59 -24.14 -5.10 -0.78
C ARG A 59 -22.92 -5.94 -1.07
N LEU A 60 -21.82 -5.72 -0.35
CA LEU A 60 -20.66 -6.60 -0.41
C LEU A 60 -21.02 -8.03 0.06
N CYS A 61 -21.68 -8.17 1.20
CA CYS A 61 -22.16 -9.46 1.69
C CYS A 61 -23.10 -10.14 0.68
N ALA A 62 -24.01 -9.39 0.05
CA ALA A 62 -24.88 -9.91 -1.00
C ALA A 62 -24.08 -10.41 -2.21
N CYS A 63 -23.08 -9.65 -2.70
CA CYS A 63 -22.23 -10.06 -3.82
C CYS A 63 -21.56 -11.44 -3.60
N TYR A 64 -21.16 -11.74 -2.36
CA TYR A 64 -20.54 -13.03 -2.01
C TYR A 64 -21.55 -14.05 -1.44
N GLY A 65 -22.85 -13.72 -1.43
CA GLY A 65 -23.93 -14.59 -0.98
C GLY A 65 -23.85 -14.98 0.50
N ARG A 66 -23.12 -14.23 1.33
CA ARG A 66 -22.91 -14.54 2.75
C ARG A 66 -22.45 -13.34 3.58
N GLU A 67 -22.64 -13.42 4.90
CA GLU A 67 -22.00 -12.49 5.82
C GLU A 67 -20.49 -12.69 5.78
N LEU A 68 -19.75 -11.60 5.53
CA LEU A 68 -18.29 -11.64 5.46
C LEU A 68 -17.62 -11.38 6.80
N LYS A 69 -18.32 -10.96 7.85
CA LYS A 69 -17.70 -10.70 9.16
C LYS A 69 -17.00 -11.96 9.68
N GLY A 70 -15.73 -11.81 10.07
CA GLY A 70 -14.84 -12.90 10.48
C GLY A 70 -14.26 -13.74 9.34
N PHE A 71 -14.68 -13.54 8.08
CA PHE A 71 -14.07 -14.24 6.96
C PHE A 71 -12.67 -13.74 6.63
N SER A 72 -11.85 -14.67 6.14
CA SER A 72 -10.52 -14.37 5.59
C SER A 72 -10.66 -13.58 4.29
N PHE A 73 -10.05 -12.40 4.23
CA PHE A 73 -10.06 -11.58 3.02
C PHE A 73 -9.34 -12.26 1.83
N PRO A 74 -8.16 -12.90 2.01
CA PRO A 74 -7.51 -13.66 0.95
C PRO A 74 -8.37 -14.80 0.39
N SER A 75 -9.31 -15.36 1.17
CA SER A 75 -10.18 -16.44 0.69
C SER A 75 -11.17 -16.01 -0.40
N LEU A 76 -11.35 -14.71 -0.64
CA LEU A 76 -12.16 -14.19 -1.75
C LEU A 76 -11.48 -14.33 -3.12
N TRP A 77 -10.22 -14.76 -3.15
CA TRP A 77 -9.39 -14.81 -4.34
C TRP A 77 -8.99 -16.25 -4.69
N ARG A 78 -8.62 -16.47 -5.96
CA ARG A 78 -8.03 -17.72 -6.43
C ARG A 78 -6.88 -18.15 -5.53
N GLU A 79 -6.75 -19.46 -5.31
CA GLU A 79 -5.71 -20.04 -4.45
C GLU A 79 -4.30 -19.48 -4.75
N LYS A 80 -3.96 -19.37 -6.04
CA LYS A 80 -2.67 -18.82 -6.50
C LYS A 80 -2.42 -17.37 -6.07
N ASP A 81 -3.47 -16.58 -5.88
CA ASP A 81 -3.41 -15.16 -5.58
C ASP A 81 -3.56 -14.86 -4.07
N GLN A 82 -4.01 -15.82 -3.25
CA GLN A 82 -4.25 -15.60 -1.81
C GLN A 82 -2.99 -15.14 -1.06
N ARG A 83 -1.82 -15.71 -1.38
CA ARG A 83 -0.55 -15.29 -0.78
C ARG A 83 -0.17 -13.87 -1.16
N LEU A 84 -0.42 -13.47 -2.41
CA LEU A 84 -0.20 -12.10 -2.88
C LEU A 84 -1.14 -11.14 -2.16
N MET A 85 -2.43 -11.46 -2.10
CA MET A 85 -3.45 -10.63 -1.45
C MET A 85 -3.20 -10.47 0.04
N SER A 86 -2.77 -11.53 0.73
CA SER A 86 -2.35 -11.43 2.12
C SER A 86 -1.20 -10.44 2.26
N ARG A 87 -0.12 -10.56 1.46
CA ARG A 87 1.01 -9.63 1.50
C ARG A 87 0.62 -8.16 1.21
N LEU A 88 -0.25 -7.93 0.24
CA LEU A 88 -0.71 -6.57 -0.09
C LEU A 88 -1.42 -5.93 1.09
N ILE A 89 -2.33 -6.64 1.74
CA ILE A 89 -3.07 -6.11 2.91
C ILE A 89 -2.16 -5.97 4.14
N HIS A 90 -1.15 -6.84 4.31
CA HIS A 90 -0.12 -6.61 5.33
C HIS A 90 0.65 -5.30 5.10
N GLY A 91 0.98 -4.97 3.85
CA GLY A 91 1.55 -3.67 3.50
C GLY A 91 0.65 -2.50 3.91
N VAL A 92 -0.67 -2.63 3.73
CA VAL A 92 -1.63 -1.60 4.19
C VAL A 92 -1.57 -1.45 5.71
N PHE A 93 -1.56 -2.56 6.46
CA PHE A 93 -1.52 -2.50 7.93
C PHE A 93 -0.21 -1.90 8.46
N ASP A 94 0.92 -2.39 7.95
CA ASP A 94 2.23 -2.23 8.57
C ASP A 94 3.04 -1.09 7.95
N GLN A 95 2.94 -0.91 6.63
CA GLN A 95 3.68 0.09 5.87
C GLN A 95 2.82 1.29 5.47
N LYS A 96 1.55 1.32 5.91
CA LYS A 96 0.58 2.36 5.57
C LYS A 96 0.46 2.59 4.05
N SER A 97 0.64 1.53 3.26
CA SER A 97 0.47 1.62 1.82
C SER A 97 -1.00 1.71 1.44
N VAL A 98 -1.28 2.37 0.33
CA VAL A 98 -2.59 2.41 -0.31
C VAL A 98 -2.59 1.41 -1.46
N VAL A 99 -3.60 0.55 -1.54
CA VAL A 99 -3.69 -0.49 -2.56
C VAL A 99 -4.96 -0.31 -3.38
N LEU A 100 -4.81 -0.23 -4.70
CA LEU A 100 -5.89 -0.22 -5.67
C LEU A 100 -5.78 -1.47 -6.56
N ILE A 101 -6.88 -2.20 -6.72
CA ILE A 101 -6.91 -3.43 -7.51
C ILE A 101 -8.10 -3.38 -8.45
N ILE A 102 -7.86 -3.68 -9.72
CA ILE A 102 -8.92 -4.01 -10.68
C ILE A 102 -8.95 -5.51 -10.84
N PHE A 103 -10.12 -6.11 -10.74
CA PHE A 103 -10.29 -7.55 -10.84
C PHE A 103 -11.62 -7.92 -11.48
N GLU A 104 -11.66 -9.11 -12.07
CA GLU A 104 -12.87 -9.74 -12.56
C GLU A 104 -13.35 -10.77 -11.55
N GLY A 105 -14.59 -10.65 -11.09
CA GLY A 105 -15.25 -11.63 -10.23
C GLY A 105 -16.13 -12.55 -11.06
N PHE A 106 -16.09 -13.84 -10.76
CA PHE A 106 -16.88 -14.88 -11.42
C PHE A 106 -17.92 -15.45 -10.47
N SER A 107 -19.17 -15.50 -10.92
CA SER A 107 -20.28 -16.06 -10.18
C SER A 107 -20.29 -17.58 -10.25
N ARG A 108 -21.08 -18.21 -9.37
CA ARG A 108 -21.29 -19.65 -9.36
C ARG A 108 -21.79 -20.20 -10.70
N ASN A 109 -22.63 -19.44 -11.42
CA ASN A 109 -23.16 -19.85 -12.73
C ASN A 109 -22.30 -19.36 -13.92
N GLY A 110 -21.05 -18.95 -13.67
CA GLY A 110 -20.11 -18.57 -14.73
C GLY A 110 -20.31 -17.18 -15.33
N ARG A 111 -21.13 -16.32 -14.70
CA ARG A 111 -21.22 -14.90 -15.09
C ARG A 111 -20.01 -14.15 -14.55
N SER A 112 -19.58 -13.10 -15.22
CA SER A 112 -18.50 -12.27 -14.73
C SER A 112 -18.88 -10.80 -14.62
N ASN A 113 -18.23 -10.10 -13.69
CA ASN A 113 -18.33 -8.65 -13.57
C ASN A 113 -16.98 -8.07 -13.15
N LYS A 114 -16.69 -6.85 -13.57
CA LYS A 114 -15.49 -6.13 -13.18
C LYS A 114 -15.72 -5.37 -11.87
N PHE A 115 -14.69 -5.31 -11.06
CA PHE A 115 -14.68 -4.62 -9.78
C PHE A 115 -13.41 -3.78 -9.62
N GLU A 116 -13.54 -2.70 -8.85
CA GLU A 116 -12.42 -1.93 -8.34
C GLU A 116 -12.42 -2.03 -6.81
N LEU A 117 -11.29 -2.43 -6.24
CA LEU A 117 -11.05 -2.47 -4.82
C LEU A 117 -10.03 -1.40 -4.44
N LEU A 118 -10.37 -0.60 -3.44
CA LEU A 118 -9.44 0.29 -2.76
C LEU A 118 -9.29 -0.14 -1.30
N ALA A 119 -8.06 -0.24 -0.83
CA ALA A 119 -7.70 -0.52 0.56
C ALA A 119 -6.79 0.59 1.08
N LEU A 120 -7.17 1.17 2.20
CA LEU A 120 -6.57 2.35 2.82
C LEU A 120 -6.17 2.04 4.26
N PRO A 121 -5.01 2.49 4.71
CA PRO A 121 -4.56 2.24 6.07
C PRO A 121 -5.37 3.09 7.04
N LEU A 122 -5.69 2.53 8.20
CA LEU A 122 -6.10 3.27 9.38
C LEU A 122 -5.05 3.09 10.47
N ASP A 123 -4.79 4.16 11.19
CA ASP A 123 -4.05 4.10 12.43
C ASP A 123 -4.98 3.64 13.56
N GLY A 124 -4.70 2.47 14.11
CA GLY A 124 -5.38 1.94 15.28
C GLY A 124 -4.50 1.91 16.52
N GLY A 125 -3.34 2.59 16.48
CA GLY A 125 -2.28 2.41 17.45
C GLY A 125 -1.54 1.06 17.29
N VAL A 126 -0.61 0.79 18.19
CA VAL A 126 0.27 -0.40 18.16
C VAL A 126 -0.53 -1.70 18.21
N GLU A 127 -1.67 -1.72 18.90
CA GLU A 127 -2.37 -2.97 19.21
C GLU A 127 -3.44 -3.38 18.19
N ASN A 128 -3.85 -2.50 17.27
CA ASN A 128 -5.03 -2.80 16.45
C ASN A 128 -5.00 -2.15 15.06
N PRO A 129 -4.01 -2.47 14.19
CA PRO A 129 -3.96 -1.95 12.84
C PRO A 129 -5.20 -2.34 12.05
N ARG A 130 -5.77 -1.37 11.34
CA ARG A 130 -7.00 -1.54 10.56
C ARG A 130 -6.81 -1.06 9.14
N CYS A 131 -7.64 -1.59 8.25
CA CYS A 131 -7.72 -1.18 6.86
C CYS A 131 -9.17 -0.81 6.58
N LEU A 132 -9.39 0.38 6.02
CA LEU A 132 -10.68 0.80 5.48
C LEU A 132 -10.64 0.58 3.98
N GLY A 133 -11.66 -0.04 3.41
CA GLY A 133 -11.70 -0.21 1.97
C GLY A 133 -13.09 -0.20 1.39
N VAL A 134 -13.15 -0.20 0.06
CA VAL A 134 -14.39 -0.31 -0.71
C VAL A 134 -14.17 -1.25 -1.88
N ILE A 135 -15.16 -2.08 -2.18
CA ILE A 135 -15.22 -2.88 -3.41
C ILE A 135 -16.41 -2.40 -4.21
N SER A 136 -16.16 -1.72 -5.33
CA SER A 136 -17.19 -1.20 -6.22
C SER A 136 -17.26 -2.04 -7.48
N ALA A 137 -18.45 -2.54 -7.79
CA ALA A 137 -18.73 -3.14 -9.09
C ALA A 137 -18.74 -2.04 -10.18
N VAL A 138 -18.03 -2.28 -11.28
CA VAL A 138 -17.98 -1.36 -12.43
C VAL A 138 -19.36 -1.25 -13.08
N GLU A 139 -20.04 -2.38 -13.21
CA GLU A 139 -21.44 -2.46 -13.61
C GLU A 139 -22.28 -3.05 -12.48
N LYS A 140 -23.58 -2.71 -12.45
CA LYS A 140 -24.54 -3.25 -11.49
C LYS A 140 -25.57 -4.12 -12.20
N PRO A 141 -25.18 -5.31 -12.71
CA PRO A 141 -26.11 -6.15 -13.42
C PRO A 141 -27.16 -6.72 -12.44
N PHE A 142 -28.35 -7.02 -12.96
CA PHE A 142 -29.48 -7.48 -12.14
C PHE A 142 -29.20 -8.75 -11.32
N TRP A 143 -28.23 -9.56 -11.75
CA TRP A 143 -27.87 -10.81 -11.09
C TRP A 143 -26.90 -10.63 -9.90
N LEU A 144 -26.20 -9.49 -9.81
CA LEU A 144 -25.20 -9.27 -8.77
C LEU A 144 -25.89 -9.18 -7.41
N GLY A 145 -25.56 -10.12 -6.52
CA GLY A 145 -26.21 -10.29 -5.22
C GLY A 145 -27.24 -11.43 -5.17
N ALA A 146 -27.75 -11.88 -6.32
CA ALA A 146 -28.57 -13.08 -6.44
C ALA A 146 -27.75 -14.31 -6.85
N ASP A 147 -26.69 -14.10 -7.64
CA ASP A 147 -25.74 -15.13 -8.06
C ASP A 147 -24.36 -14.81 -7.44
N PRO A 148 -23.96 -15.52 -6.36
CA PRO A 148 -22.77 -15.18 -5.59
C PRO A 148 -21.48 -15.26 -6.42
N ILE A 149 -20.61 -14.27 -6.24
CA ILE A 149 -19.21 -14.33 -6.68
C ILE A 149 -18.49 -15.39 -5.84
N THR A 150 -17.89 -16.36 -6.53
CA THR A 150 -17.18 -17.49 -5.92
C THR A 150 -15.69 -17.49 -6.24
N ASP A 151 -15.28 -16.69 -7.22
CA ASP A 151 -13.91 -16.66 -7.71
C ASP A 151 -13.52 -15.26 -8.20
N ALA A 152 -12.24 -14.92 -8.15
CA ALA A 152 -11.75 -13.59 -8.53
C ALA A 152 -10.37 -13.65 -9.19
N MET A 153 -10.22 -12.99 -10.33
CA MET A 153 -8.97 -12.87 -11.08
C MET A 153 -8.50 -11.42 -11.10
N ILE A 154 -7.25 -11.20 -10.67
CA ILE A 154 -6.64 -9.88 -10.64
C ILE A 154 -6.27 -9.44 -12.06
N ASP A 155 -6.76 -8.28 -12.49
CA ASP A 155 -6.40 -7.66 -13.77
C ASP A 155 -5.21 -6.72 -13.59
N SER A 156 -5.22 -5.89 -12.54
CA SER A 156 -4.14 -4.97 -12.24
C SER A 156 -4.07 -4.61 -10.77
N ILE A 157 -2.87 -4.31 -10.29
CA ILE A 157 -2.59 -3.83 -8.93
C ILE A 157 -1.80 -2.54 -9.04
N ARG A 158 -2.16 -1.56 -8.21
CA ARG A 158 -1.34 -0.37 -7.95
C ARG A 158 -1.15 -0.25 -6.44
N VAL A 159 0.09 -0.14 -6.01
CA VAL A 159 0.46 0.14 -4.62
C VAL A 159 1.07 1.52 -4.58
N ILE A 160 0.49 2.40 -3.78
CA ILE A 160 0.96 3.76 -3.55
C ILE A 160 1.53 3.80 -2.14
N ASP A 161 2.78 4.24 -2.03
CA ASP A 161 3.48 4.43 -0.76
C ASP A 161 3.47 5.93 -0.45
N PRO A 162 2.67 6.39 0.54
CA PRO A 162 2.56 7.81 0.85
C PRO A 162 3.90 8.44 1.23
N GLU A 163 4.81 7.70 1.85
CA GLU A 163 6.12 8.22 2.26
C GLU A 163 7.05 8.41 1.06
N LYS A 164 6.99 7.51 0.06
CA LYS A 164 7.82 7.64 -1.15
C LYS A 164 7.36 8.76 -2.08
N GLU A 165 6.06 9.03 -2.17
CA GLU A 165 5.59 10.20 -2.94
C GLU A 165 5.94 11.52 -2.24
N LEU A 166 5.88 11.60 -0.91
CA LEU A 166 6.32 12.78 -0.15
C LEU A 166 7.82 13.09 -0.32
N LEU A 167 8.65 12.09 -0.62
CA LEU A 167 10.06 12.27 -0.94
C LEU A 167 10.27 12.77 -2.37
N ASN A 168 9.39 12.38 -3.31
CA ASN A 168 9.45 12.79 -4.72
C ASN A 168 8.91 14.22 -4.95
N ASP A 169 8.00 14.70 -4.10
CA ASP A 169 7.42 16.05 -4.16
C ASP A 169 8.24 17.13 -3.42
N ARG A 170 9.41 16.79 -2.86
CA ARG A 170 10.32 17.81 -2.33
C ARG A 170 11.04 18.50 -3.49
N PRO A 171 11.03 19.85 -3.61
CA PRO A 171 11.87 20.52 -4.58
C PRO A 171 13.32 20.12 -4.31
N ALA A 172 14.04 19.72 -5.36
CA ALA A 172 15.45 19.40 -5.27
C ALA A 172 16.18 20.63 -4.69
N ILE A 173 16.70 20.50 -3.49
CA ILE A 173 17.60 21.50 -2.93
C ILE A 173 18.91 21.31 -3.70
N ASP A 174 19.26 22.31 -4.52
CA ASP A 174 20.53 22.36 -5.21
C ASP A 174 21.63 22.41 -4.14
N VAL A 175 22.28 21.28 -3.87
CA VAL A 175 23.41 21.21 -2.95
C VAL A 175 24.61 21.86 -3.64
N PRO A 176 25.18 22.95 -3.10
CA PRO A 176 26.40 23.51 -3.64
C PRO A 176 27.48 22.42 -3.65
N SER A 177 28.11 22.24 -4.80
CA SER A 177 29.18 21.26 -4.96
C SER A 177 30.30 21.54 -3.94
N LEU A 178 30.54 20.61 -3.02
CA LEU A 178 31.61 20.70 -2.01
C LEU A 178 33.00 20.44 -2.60
N VAL A 179 33.22 20.68 -3.90
CA VAL A 179 34.59 20.71 -4.43
C VAL A 179 35.26 21.94 -3.83
N PRO A 180 36.33 21.80 -3.03
CA PRO A 180 37.07 22.96 -2.58
C PRO A 180 37.61 23.68 -3.82
N ALA A 181 37.26 24.95 -3.99
CA ALA A 181 37.93 25.82 -4.93
C ALA A 181 39.40 25.90 -4.49
N GLU A 182 40.26 25.28 -5.31
CA GLU A 182 41.71 25.48 -5.45
C GLU A 182 42.41 26.09 -4.22
N LEU A 183 42.83 25.23 -3.30
CA LEU A 183 43.96 25.52 -2.43
C LEU A 183 45.23 25.33 -3.27
N GLU A 184 45.92 26.43 -3.57
CA GLU A 184 47.26 26.43 -4.13
C GLU A 184 48.17 25.52 -3.29
N ALA A 185 48.82 24.54 -3.95
CA ALA A 185 49.73 23.61 -3.30
C ALA A 185 51.04 24.32 -2.96
N PRO A 186 51.54 24.24 -1.71
CA PRO A 186 52.92 24.61 -1.43
C PRO A 186 53.87 23.52 -1.95
N ASP A 187 54.93 23.97 -2.61
CA ASP A 187 56.01 23.15 -3.15
C ASP A 187 56.76 22.37 -2.06
N THR A 188 56.96 21.08 -2.36
CA THR A 188 58.05 20.20 -1.93
C THR A 188 58.18 19.85 -0.43
N ILE A 189 58.15 18.54 -0.13
CA ILE A 189 59.35 17.77 0.24
C ILE A 189 59.16 16.34 -0.28
N SER A 190 60.05 15.94 -1.17
CA SER A 190 60.26 14.58 -1.64
C SER A 190 61.13 13.86 -0.61
N ALA A 191 60.58 12.86 0.10
CA ALA A 191 61.36 11.79 0.71
C ALA A 191 60.41 10.66 1.16
N LEU A 192 60.73 9.44 0.71
CA LEU A 192 60.23 8.14 1.18
C LEU A 192 58.91 7.62 0.57
N GLY A 193 59.06 6.60 -0.28
CA GLY A 193 58.07 5.53 -0.45
C GLY A 193 57.14 5.66 -1.66
N ARG A 194 57.26 4.74 -2.61
CA ARG A 194 56.38 4.59 -3.78
C ARG A 194 54.94 4.31 -3.35
N SER A 195 54.07 5.33 -3.29
CA SER A 195 52.63 5.11 -3.15
C SER A 195 51.96 5.12 -4.53
N ARG A 196 51.19 4.07 -4.86
CA ARG A 196 50.31 4.01 -6.04
C ARG A 196 48.86 4.24 -5.61
N ARG A 197 48.19 5.23 -6.20
CA ARG A 197 46.75 5.51 -6.02
C ARG A 197 45.91 4.65 -6.95
N ILE A 198 44.84 4.05 -6.42
CA ILE A 198 43.74 3.47 -7.22
C ILE A 198 42.43 4.08 -6.72
N ARG A 199 41.80 4.90 -7.60
CA ARG A 199 40.58 5.67 -7.31
C ARG A 199 40.68 6.47 -6.01
N HIS A 200 39.84 6.22 -5.00
CA HIS A 200 39.73 7.05 -3.80
C HIS A 200 40.51 6.52 -2.57
N LEU A 201 41.38 5.52 -2.75
CA LEU A 201 42.14 4.92 -1.64
C LEU A 201 43.65 5.07 -1.85
N VAL A 202 44.35 5.31 -0.74
CA VAL A 202 45.81 5.36 -0.65
C VAL A 202 46.27 4.12 0.11
N VAL A 203 47.12 3.31 -0.51
CA VAL A 203 47.71 2.10 0.08
C VAL A 203 49.16 2.43 0.47
N PHE A 204 49.53 2.08 1.70
CA PHE A 204 50.90 2.15 2.19
C PHE A 204 51.48 0.73 2.25
N ASP A 205 52.66 0.53 1.69
CA ASP A 205 53.39 -0.75 1.83
C ASP A 205 53.86 -0.88 3.29
N GLY A 206 53.37 -1.90 3.99
CA GLY A 206 53.73 -2.18 5.37
C GLY A 206 55.15 -2.75 5.47
N GLY A 207 56.06 -1.99 6.10
CA GLY A 207 57.41 -2.44 6.43
C GLY A 207 57.43 -3.26 7.73
N ARG A 208 57.95 -4.49 7.66
CA ARG A 208 58.55 -5.19 8.80
C ARG A 208 60.06 -5.13 8.57
N GLU A 209 60.76 -4.37 9.40
CA GLU A 209 62.23 -4.39 9.48
C GLU A 209 62.66 -5.53 10.41
N GLU A 210 63.54 -6.40 9.90
CA GLU A 210 64.70 -6.93 10.64
C GLU A 210 65.95 -6.50 9.88
#